data_AF-N2AI64-F1
#
_entry.id   AF-N2AI64-F1
#
_cell.length_a   1.000
_cell.length_b   1.000
_cell.length_c   1.000
_cell.angle_alpha   90.00
_cell.angle_beta   90.00
_cell.angle_gamma   90.00
#
_symmetry.space_group_name_H-M   'P 1'
#
loop_
_entity.id
_entity.type
_entity.pdbx_description
1 polymer ?
#
loop_
_entity_poly.entity_id
_entity_poly.type
_entity_poly.pdbx_seq_one_letter_code
_entity_poly.pdbx_strand_id
1 'polypeptide(L)'
;MDNQNNELNQNVNATETTAQEQTSVTQPEETKPVETMADKIARQNKQYEDSAIKNQLGITKDVVINEGTKYEYTLTFQFPGVGTASEIEDDATGENGNIRFTDLMRGAIRNDVIARPHIKSLDFWNTHKGFGEVAGQVLQFLNSGINGDL
;
A
#
# COMPACT_ATOMS: atom_id res chain seq x y z
N MET A 1 28.98 29.53 35.01
CA MET A 1 28.95 30.89 35.59
C MET A 1 27.72 31.59 35.00
N ASP A 2 26.54 31.06 35.28
CA ASP A 2 25.75 31.21 36.51
C ASP A 2 24.94 32.51 36.50
N ASN A 3 23.70 32.34 36.05
CA ASN A 3 22.46 32.82 36.66
C ASN A 3 22.55 34.04 37.61
N GLN A 4 21.84 35.10 37.26
CA GLN A 4 20.97 35.79 38.23
C GLN A 4 19.96 36.71 37.53
N ASN A 5 18.69 36.33 37.67
CA ASN A 5 17.50 37.10 37.36
C ASN A 5 16.99 37.69 38.69
N ASN A 6 16.63 38.97 38.76
CA ASN A 6 15.96 39.53 39.94
C ASN A 6 14.99 40.68 39.57
N GLU A 7 13.70 40.33 39.57
CA GLU A 7 12.53 40.98 40.19
C GLU A 7 12.06 42.44 39.91
N LEU A 8 10.71 42.51 39.77
CA LEU A 8 9.74 43.57 40.12
C LEU A 8 9.77 44.85 39.23
N ASN A 9 8.65 45.40 38.72
CA ASN A 9 7.51 45.87 39.49
C ASN A 9 6.34 46.34 38.58
N GLN A 10 5.18 46.48 39.21
CA GLN A 10 3.82 46.76 38.74
C GLN A 10 3.66 48.12 38.03
N ASN A 11 2.67 48.23 37.14
CA ASN A 11 1.74 49.36 37.24
C ASN A 11 0.33 49.03 36.74
N VAL A 12 -0.63 49.24 37.63
CA VAL A 12 -2.07 49.17 37.44
C VAL A 12 -2.54 50.56 36.98
N ASN A 13 -3.49 50.62 36.05
CA ASN A 13 -4.45 51.71 36.09
C ASN A 13 -5.82 51.24 35.60
N ALA A 14 -6.78 51.37 36.50
CA ALA A 14 -8.19 51.07 36.31
C ALA A 14 -8.95 52.36 36.00
N THR A 15 -9.98 52.27 35.16
CA THR A 15 -11.14 53.18 35.22
C THR A 15 -12.39 52.52 34.62
N GLU A 16 -13.27 52.14 35.55
CA GLU A 16 -14.75 52.09 35.60
C GLU A 16 -15.55 52.31 34.30
N THR A 17 -16.35 51.35 33.84
CA THR A 17 -17.76 51.01 34.23
C THR A 17 -18.82 51.83 33.49
N THR A 18 -19.50 51.19 32.51
CA THR A 18 -20.95 51.32 32.35
C THR A 18 -21.53 49.97 31.91
N ALA A 19 -22.39 49.40 32.75
CA ALA A 19 -23.17 48.20 32.45
C ALA A 19 -24.44 48.59 31.68
N GLN A 20 -24.77 47.85 30.62
CA GLN A 20 -26.14 47.68 30.15
C GLN A 20 -26.32 46.29 29.52
N GLU A 21 -27.03 45.48 30.30
CA GLU A 21 -27.97 44.40 29.95
C GLU A 21 -27.57 43.23 29.03
N GLN A 22 -27.78 42.05 29.62
CA GLN A 22 -27.73 40.71 29.06
C GLN A 22 -28.65 40.56 27.84
N THR A 23 -28.12 39.90 26.81
CA THR A 23 -28.84 38.77 26.22
C THR A 23 -27.85 37.63 26.02
N SER A 24 -27.98 36.61 26.88
CA SER A 24 -27.40 35.30 26.68
C SER A 24 -27.88 34.71 25.36
N VAL A 25 -26.93 34.43 24.46
CA VAL A 25 -27.00 33.23 23.63
C VAL A 25 -25.77 32.42 24.00
N THR A 26 -25.96 31.52 24.96
CA THR A 26 -25.07 30.38 25.14
C THR A 26 -25.15 29.58 23.86
N GLN A 27 -24.22 29.82 22.94
CA GLN A 27 -23.93 28.86 21.90
C GLN A 27 -23.50 27.59 22.63
N PRO A 28 -24.19 26.45 22.46
CA PRO A 28 -23.63 25.20 22.97
C PRO A 28 -22.29 25.06 22.28
N GLU A 29 -21.21 25.18 23.05
CA GLU A 29 -19.95 24.60 22.64
C GLU A 29 -20.27 23.12 22.46
N GLU A 30 -20.42 22.69 21.21
CA GLU A 30 -20.31 21.29 20.86
C GLU A 30 -18.91 20.87 21.32
N THR A 31 -18.83 20.49 22.58
CA THR A 31 -17.71 19.76 23.14
C THR A 31 -17.70 18.46 22.36
N LYS A 32 -16.91 18.43 21.28
CA LYS A 32 -16.60 17.17 20.61
C LYS A 32 -16.18 16.21 21.71
N PRO A 33 -16.83 15.03 21.84
CA PRO A 33 -16.45 14.08 22.86
C PRO A 33 -14.94 13.84 22.71
N VAL A 34 -14.22 14.06 23.82
CA VAL A 34 -12.77 13.79 23.86
C VAL A 34 -12.63 12.28 23.66
N GLU A 35 -12.16 11.87 22.48
CA GLU A 35 -11.97 10.46 22.13
C GLU A 35 -11.13 9.80 23.24
N THR A 36 -11.72 8.85 23.96
CA THR A 36 -10.97 8.11 24.97
C THR A 36 -10.02 7.14 24.29
N MET A 37 -8.99 6.67 25.00
CA MET A 37 -8.09 5.64 24.44
C MET A 37 -8.85 4.36 24.08
N ALA A 38 -9.93 4.03 24.80
CA ALA A 38 -10.79 2.90 24.48
C ALA A 38 -11.54 3.10 23.16
N ASP A 39 -12.08 4.31 22.92
CA ASP A 39 -12.76 4.65 21.67
C ASP A 39 -11.80 4.61 20.48
N LYS A 40 -10.57 5.09 20.67
CA LYS A 40 -9.51 5.03 19.65
C LYS A 40 -9.17 3.58 19.28
N ILE A 41 -9.01 2.70 20.27
CA ILE A 41 -8.73 1.27 20.03
C ILE A 41 -9.91 0.60 19.34
N ALA A 42 -11.15 0.87 19.77
CA ALA A 42 -12.35 0.30 19.15
C ALA A 42 -12.49 0.72 17.68
N ARG A 43 -12.23 2.00 17.38
CA ARG A 43 -12.22 2.52 16.00
C ARG A 43 -11.12 1.86 15.16
N GLN A 44 -9.91 1.71 15.69
CA GLN A 44 -8.82 1.04 15.00
C GLN A 44 -9.12 -0.44 14.72
N ASN A 45 -9.67 -1.16 15.70
CA ASN A 45 -10.08 -2.55 15.53
C ASN A 45 -11.15 -2.70 14.45
N LYS A 46 -12.17 -1.82 14.47
CA LYS A 46 -13.19 -1.79 13.43
C LYS A 46 -12.59 -1.47 12.05
N GLN A 47 -11.61 -0.57 11.97
CA GLN A 47 -10.89 -0.30 10.71
C GLN A 47 -10.11 -1.52 10.19
N TYR A 48 -9.55 -2.36 11.07
CA TYR A 48 -8.91 -3.61 10.67
C TYR A 48 -9.92 -4.64 10.15
N GLU A 49 -11.08 -4.75 10.78
CA GLU A 49 -12.17 -5.64 10.36
C GLU A 49 -12.85 -5.17 9.06
N ASP A 50 -13.00 -3.86 8.90
CA ASP A 50 -13.63 -3.22 7.72
C ASP A 50 -12.64 -3.00 6.56
N SER A 51 -11.36 -3.40 6.70
CA SER A 51 -10.37 -3.29 5.63
C SER A 51 -10.87 -4.06 4.38
N ALA A 52 -11.19 -3.32 3.32
CA ALA A 52 -11.85 -3.88 2.14
C ALA A 52 -10.96 -4.81 1.30
N ILE A 53 -9.65 -4.83 1.56
CA ILE A 53 -8.70 -5.67 0.83
C ILE A 53 -8.79 -7.11 1.37
N LYS A 54 -9.36 -8.00 0.56
CA LYS A 54 -9.44 -9.43 0.87
C LYS A 54 -8.05 -10.08 0.76
N ASN A 55 -7.91 -11.27 1.33
CA ASN A 55 -6.69 -12.07 1.14
C ASN A 55 -6.50 -12.38 -0.36
N GLN A 56 -5.41 -11.88 -0.94
CA GLN A 56 -5.08 -12.05 -2.37
C GLN A 56 -4.21 -13.28 -2.64
N LEU A 57 -3.72 -13.95 -1.61
CA LEU A 57 -2.91 -15.16 -1.76
C LEU A 57 -3.68 -16.21 -2.58
N GLY A 58 -3.06 -16.70 -3.64
CA GLY A 58 -3.63 -17.74 -4.49
C GLY A 58 -4.69 -17.24 -5.49
N ILE A 59 -4.98 -15.94 -5.56
CA ILE A 59 -5.79 -15.40 -6.67
C ILE A 59 -5.09 -15.71 -7.99
N THR A 60 -5.85 -16.23 -8.95
CA THR A 60 -5.33 -16.63 -10.26
C THR A 60 -5.83 -15.72 -11.36
N LYS A 61 -5.00 -15.52 -12.39
CA LYS A 61 -5.35 -14.78 -13.61
C LYS A 61 -4.88 -15.55 -14.83
N ASP A 62 -5.79 -15.86 -15.73
CA ASP A 62 -5.43 -16.41 -17.04
C ASP A 62 -5.03 -15.28 -17.99
N VAL A 63 -3.98 -15.55 -18.76
CA VAL A 63 -3.36 -14.62 -19.69
C VAL A 63 -3.13 -15.34 -21.01
N VAL A 64 -3.70 -14.79 -22.08
CA VAL A 64 -3.46 -15.26 -23.45
C VAL A 64 -2.25 -14.51 -24.02
N ILE A 65 -1.30 -15.25 -24.58
CA ILE A 65 -0.05 -14.74 -25.14
C ILE A 65 -0.04 -14.95 -26.65
N ASN A 66 0.39 -13.95 -27.42
CA ASN A 66 0.34 -13.93 -28.90
C ASN A 66 -1.07 -14.22 -29.49
N GLU A 67 -2.11 -13.65 -28.88
CA GLU A 67 -3.51 -13.81 -29.32
C GLU A 67 -3.69 -13.53 -30.83
N GLY A 68 -4.47 -14.37 -31.50
CA GLY A 68 -4.77 -14.25 -32.93
C GLY A 68 -3.63 -14.68 -33.85
N THR A 69 -2.56 -15.28 -33.31
CA THR A 69 -1.43 -15.80 -34.10
C THR A 69 -1.31 -17.32 -34.00
N LYS A 70 -0.52 -17.92 -34.88
CA LYS A 70 -0.20 -19.36 -34.80
C LYS A 70 0.65 -19.77 -33.58
N TYR A 71 1.08 -18.80 -32.76
CA TYR A 71 1.90 -19.01 -31.56
C TYR A 71 1.10 -18.71 -30.29
N GLU A 72 -0.23 -18.66 -30.38
CA GLU A 72 -1.11 -18.41 -29.25
C GLU A 72 -1.00 -19.52 -28.19
N TYR A 73 -0.87 -19.13 -26.93
CA TYR A 73 -0.99 -20.03 -25.79
C TYR A 73 -1.44 -19.27 -24.54
N THR A 74 -2.00 -20.00 -23.58
CA THR A 74 -2.48 -19.43 -22.31
C THR A 74 -1.54 -19.79 -21.16
N LEU A 75 -1.29 -18.83 -20.29
CA LEU A 75 -0.64 -19.01 -18.99
C LEU A 75 -1.63 -18.69 -17.87
N THR A 76 -1.62 -19.46 -16.80
CA THR A 76 -2.32 -19.11 -15.55
C THR A 76 -1.30 -18.58 -14.58
N PHE A 77 -1.49 -17.34 -14.13
CA PHE A 77 -0.72 -16.77 -13.03
C PHE A 77 -1.42 -17.03 -11.70
N GLN A 78 -0.66 -17.15 -10.62
CA GLN A 78 -1.15 -17.26 -9.26
C GLN A 78 -0.37 -16.32 -8.35
N PHE A 79 -1.07 -15.51 -7.56
CA PHE A 79 -0.41 -14.55 -6.69
C PHE A 79 0.25 -15.27 -5.49
N PRO A 80 1.56 -15.10 -5.28
CA PRO A 80 2.30 -15.85 -4.25
C PRO A 80 2.12 -15.25 -2.84
N GLY A 81 1.39 -14.12 -2.72
CA GLY A 81 1.32 -13.32 -1.51
C GLY A 81 2.29 -12.14 -1.55
N VAL A 82 2.00 -11.10 -0.75
CA VAL A 82 2.70 -9.81 -0.81
C VAL A 82 4.20 -9.94 -0.52
N GLY A 83 4.59 -10.69 0.53
CA GLY A 83 6.01 -10.83 0.88
C GLY A 83 6.85 -11.40 -0.26
N THR A 84 6.44 -12.56 -0.80
CA THR A 84 7.12 -13.18 -1.94
C THR A 84 7.06 -12.33 -3.20
N ALA A 85 5.94 -11.65 -3.46
CA ALA A 85 5.81 -10.77 -4.63
C ALA A 85 6.78 -9.57 -4.56
N SER A 86 6.90 -8.94 -3.39
CA SER A 86 7.83 -7.83 -3.15
C SER A 86 9.28 -8.30 -3.27
N GLU A 87 9.65 -9.44 -2.69
CA GLU A 87 11.01 -9.99 -2.84
C GLU A 87 11.38 -10.22 -4.31
N ILE A 88 10.46 -10.75 -5.11
CA ILE A 88 10.69 -10.95 -6.56
C ILE A 88 10.90 -9.62 -7.29
N GLU A 89 10.14 -8.59 -6.95
CA GLU A 89 10.23 -7.26 -7.57
C GLU A 89 11.53 -6.55 -7.16
N ASP A 90 11.84 -6.52 -5.87
CA ASP A 90 13.05 -5.93 -5.30
C ASP A 90 14.31 -6.57 -5.90
N ASP A 91 14.37 -7.91 -5.92
CA ASP A 91 15.50 -8.65 -6.49
C ASP A 91 15.68 -8.37 -7.98
N ALA A 92 14.58 -8.12 -8.71
CA ALA A 92 14.62 -7.81 -10.13
C ALA A 92 14.98 -6.35 -10.42
N THR A 93 14.80 -5.44 -9.47
CA THR A 93 15.10 -4.01 -9.62
C THR A 93 16.60 -3.76 -9.62
N GLY A 94 17.11 -3.14 -10.70
CA GLY A 94 18.52 -2.73 -10.83
C GLY A 94 18.85 -1.48 -10.02
N GLU A 95 20.14 -1.21 -9.85
CA GLU A 95 20.64 0.00 -9.17
C GLU A 95 20.11 1.31 -9.79
N ASN A 96 19.73 1.26 -11.07
CA ASN A 96 19.13 2.38 -11.80
C ASN A 96 17.59 2.43 -11.72
N GLY A 97 16.96 1.59 -10.90
CA GLY A 97 15.51 1.48 -10.74
C GLY A 97 14.79 0.75 -11.87
N ASN A 98 15.51 0.18 -12.85
CA ASN A 98 14.90 -0.56 -13.94
C ASN A 98 14.73 -2.04 -13.59
N ILE A 99 13.58 -2.61 -13.93
CA ILE A 99 13.31 -4.05 -13.75
C ILE A 99 14.10 -4.87 -14.75
N ARG A 100 14.88 -5.83 -14.24
CA ARG A 100 15.58 -6.84 -15.03
C ARG A 100 14.65 -8.03 -15.25
N PHE A 101 13.97 -8.07 -16.40
CA PHE A 101 12.99 -9.12 -16.71
C PHE A 101 13.52 -10.55 -16.60
N THR A 102 14.83 -10.78 -16.80
CA THR A 102 15.43 -12.10 -16.59
C THR A 102 15.34 -12.55 -15.14
N ASP A 103 15.61 -11.65 -14.19
CA ASP A 103 15.58 -11.96 -12.76
C ASP A 103 14.15 -12.02 -12.24
N LEU A 104 13.29 -11.10 -12.68
CA LEU A 104 11.84 -11.14 -12.43
C LEU A 104 11.25 -12.50 -12.81
N MET A 105 11.51 -12.96 -14.03
CA MET A 105 10.94 -14.21 -14.54
C MET A 105 11.53 -15.44 -13.84
N ARG A 106 12.80 -15.41 -13.43
CA ARG A 106 13.40 -16.47 -12.60
C ARG A 106 12.73 -16.54 -11.22
N GLY A 107 12.51 -15.39 -10.59
CA GLY A 107 11.80 -15.30 -9.32
C GLY A 107 10.36 -15.80 -9.44
N ALA A 108 9.65 -15.37 -10.48
CA ALA A 108 8.30 -15.79 -10.78
C ALA A 108 8.17 -17.31 -10.98
N ILE A 109 9.08 -17.91 -11.75
CA ILE A 109 9.10 -19.37 -11.98
C ILE A 109 9.42 -20.14 -10.70
N ARG A 110 10.41 -19.69 -9.93
CA ARG A 110 10.82 -20.37 -8.69
C ARG A 110 9.71 -20.39 -7.63
N ASN A 111 8.84 -19.39 -7.64
CA ASN A 111 7.78 -19.22 -6.66
C ASN A 111 6.38 -19.55 -7.22
N ASP A 112 6.31 -20.32 -8.30
CA ASP A 112 5.05 -20.77 -8.92
C ASP A 112 4.07 -19.64 -9.28
N VAL A 113 4.58 -18.44 -9.56
CA VAL A 113 3.75 -17.31 -10.04
C VAL A 113 3.14 -17.65 -11.39
N ILE A 114 3.87 -18.37 -12.26
CA ILE A 114 3.30 -18.99 -13.46
C ILE A 114 2.91 -20.42 -13.10
N ALA A 115 1.68 -20.57 -12.60
CA ALA A 115 1.17 -21.83 -12.07
C ALA A 115 0.87 -22.86 -13.19
N ARG A 116 0.44 -22.41 -14.37
CA ARG A 116 0.14 -23.30 -15.51
C ARG A 116 0.58 -22.70 -16.86
N PRO A 117 1.19 -23.50 -17.76
CA PRO A 117 1.81 -24.79 -17.46
C PRO A 117 2.93 -24.61 -16.42
N HIS A 118 3.32 -25.69 -15.74
CA HIS A 118 4.43 -25.61 -14.79
C HIS A 118 5.76 -25.50 -15.53
N ILE A 119 6.25 -24.27 -15.65
CA ILE A 119 7.50 -23.92 -16.31
C ILE A 119 8.65 -24.09 -15.30
N LYS A 120 9.73 -24.77 -15.69
CA LYS A 120 10.86 -25.07 -14.78
C LYS A 120 12.05 -24.12 -14.95
N SER A 121 12.17 -23.50 -16.12
CA SER A 121 13.28 -22.60 -16.45
C SER A 121 12.88 -21.65 -17.56
N LEU A 122 13.73 -20.63 -17.77
CA LEU A 122 13.59 -19.70 -18.89
C LEU A 122 13.73 -20.38 -20.26
N ASP A 123 14.27 -21.61 -20.32
CA ASP A 123 14.44 -22.34 -21.58
C ASP A 123 13.13 -22.66 -22.28
N PHE A 124 12.00 -22.60 -21.56
CA PHE A 124 10.67 -22.70 -22.15
C PHE A 124 10.50 -21.72 -23.32
N TRP A 125 11.02 -20.49 -23.20
CA TRP A 125 10.92 -19.49 -24.27
C TRP A 125 11.97 -19.63 -25.38
N ASN A 126 12.86 -20.64 -25.33
CA ASN A 126 13.69 -20.99 -26.50
C ASN A 126 12.82 -21.55 -27.65
N THR A 127 11.65 -22.09 -27.33
CA THR A 127 10.69 -22.65 -28.30
C THR A 127 9.32 -21.97 -28.27
N HIS A 128 9.08 -21.06 -27.33
CA HIS A 128 7.81 -20.32 -27.20
C HIS A 128 8.04 -18.82 -27.34
N LYS A 129 7.23 -18.16 -28.16
CA LYS A 129 7.29 -16.72 -28.36
C LYS A 129 6.65 -15.97 -27.18
N GLY A 130 7.04 -14.72 -26.96
CA GLY A 130 6.33 -13.83 -26.04
C GLY A 130 7.00 -13.63 -24.67
N PHE A 131 8.27 -14.01 -24.51
CA PHE A 131 8.99 -13.83 -23.23
C PHE A 131 8.84 -12.42 -22.62
N GLY A 132 9.07 -11.36 -23.41
CA GLY A 132 8.95 -9.99 -22.92
C GLY A 132 7.51 -9.57 -22.59
N GLU A 133 6.54 -10.07 -23.35
CA GLU A 133 5.10 -9.85 -23.07
C GLU A 133 4.72 -10.51 -21.75
N VAL A 134 5.08 -11.79 -21.56
CA VAL A 134 4.84 -12.51 -20.31
C VAL A 134 5.50 -11.80 -19.13
N ALA A 135 6.76 -11.37 -19.27
CA ALA A 135 7.48 -10.65 -18.21
C ALA A 135 6.77 -9.36 -17.79
N GLY A 136 6.29 -8.57 -18.76
CA GLY A 136 5.50 -7.38 -18.48
C GLY A 136 4.19 -7.69 -17.75
N GLN A 137 3.50 -8.76 -18.16
CA GLN A 137 2.25 -9.17 -17.51
C GLN A 137 2.47 -9.74 -16.10
N VAL A 138 3.58 -10.46 -15.87
CA VAL A 138 3.97 -10.93 -14.54
C VAL A 138 4.26 -9.73 -13.62
N LEU A 139 5.05 -8.76 -14.08
CA LEU A 139 5.35 -7.55 -13.31
C LEU A 139 4.06 -6.81 -12.92
N GLN A 140 3.17 -6.60 -13.90
CA GLN A 140 1.89 -5.93 -13.66
C GLN A 140 1.05 -6.70 -12.62
N PHE A 141 0.97 -8.02 -12.75
CA PHE A 141 0.19 -8.87 -11.86
C PHE A 141 0.74 -8.85 -10.41
N LEU A 142 2.06 -8.94 -10.25
CA LEU A 142 2.69 -8.83 -8.94
C LEU A 142 2.45 -7.46 -8.31
N ASN A 143 2.63 -6.38 -9.07
CA ASN A 143 2.40 -5.02 -8.57
C ASN A 143 0.95 -4.77 -8.19
N SER A 144 -0.01 -5.28 -8.95
CA SER A 144 -1.44 -5.24 -8.57
C SER A 144 -1.65 -5.93 -7.22
N GLY A 145 -1.04 -7.09 -6.98
CA GLY A 145 -1.20 -7.79 -5.71
C GLY A 145 -0.47 -7.14 -4.53
N ILE A 146 0.70 -6.53 -4.78
CA ILE A 146 1.41 -5.73 -3.77
C ILE A 146 0.56 -4.53 -3.35
N ASN A 147 -0.14 -3.90 -4.30
CA ASN A 147 -0.98 -2.71 -4.05
C ASN A 147 -2.38 -3.04 -3.50
N GLY A 148 -2.79 -4.30 -3.46
CA GLY A 148 -4.12 -4.68 -3.02
C GLY A 148 -5.21 -4.59 -4.10
N ASP A 149 -4.84 -4.65 -5.38
CA ASP A 149 -5.71 -4.43 -6.55
C ASP A 149 -6.01 -5.71 -7.39
N LEU A 150 -5.71 -6.91 -6.88
CA LEU A 150 -6.12 -8.20 -7.46
C LEU A 150 -7.54 -8.62 -7.09
#